data_AF-A0AAE3ZKF4-F1
#
_entry.id   AF-A0AAE3ZKF4-F1
#
_cell.length_a   1.000
_cell.length_b   1.000
_cell.length_c   1.000
_cell.angle_alpha   90.00
_cell.angle_beta   90.00
_cell.angle_gamma   90.00
#
_symmetry.space_group_name_H-M   'P 1'
#
loop_
_entity.id
_entity.type
_entity.pdbx_description
1 polymer ?
#
loop_
_entity_poly.entity_id
_entity_poly.type
_entity_poly.pdbx_seq_one_letter_code
_entity_poly.pdbx_strand_id
1 'polypeptide(L)' 'MSRQERGPLPGGRCGQPDPRHQEDNLVVFLAGDDESAKDPFTRLLTEFGFAAGRPGALCEGGALMRLGGPLSGKHFLFQG' A
#
# COMPACT_ATOMS: atom_id res chain seq x y z
N MET A 1 -6.27 45.28 -15.95
CA MET A 1 -6.16 44.57 -14.65
C MET A 1 -7.30 43.55 -14.58
N SER A 2 -7.09 42.33 -15.07
CA SER A 2 -8.14 41.30 -15.13
C SER A 2 -8.10 40.43 -13.88
N ARG A 3 -9.21 40.45 -13.13
CA ARG A 3 -9.51 39.56 -12.02
C ARG A 3 -9.87 38.20 -12.59
N GLN A 4 -9.04 37.18 -12.37
CA GLN A 4 -9.33 35.80 -12.74
C GLN A 4 -10.15 35.15 -11.64
N GLU A 5 -11.46 34.99 -11.90
CA GLU A 5 -12.40 34.28 -11.05
C GLU A 5 -11.97 32.81 -10.93
N ARG A 6 -11.73 32.34 -9.70
CA ARG A 6 -11.41 30.93 -9.43
C ARG A 6 -12.69 30.11 -9.57
N GLY A 7 -12.73 29.25 -10.59
CA GLY A 7 -13.74 28.19 -10.69
C GLY A 7 -13.66 27.21 -9.51
N PRO A 8 -14.70 26.38 -9.30
CA PRO A 8 -14.75 25.46 -8.17
C PRO A 8 -13.58 24.48 -8.25
N LEU A 9 -12.89 24.27 -7.13
CA LEU A 9 -11.89 23.22 -7.01
C LEU A 9 -12.57 21.88 -7.35
N PRO A 10 -12.02 21.06 -8.26
CA PRO A 10 -12.60 19.75 -8.54
C PRO A 10 -12.60 18.98 -7.22
N GLY A 11 -13.80 18.68 -6.73
CA GLY A 11 -14.00 17.83 -5.56
C GLY A 11 -13.24 16.54 -5.80
N GLY A 12 -12.11 16.41 -5.11
CA GLY A 12 -11.28 15.23 -5.15
C GLY A 12 -12.11 14.06 -4.66
N ARG A 13 -12.64 13.28 -5.58
CA ARG A 13 -13.04 11.92 -5.25
C ARG A 13 -11.76 11.26 -4.77
N CYS A 14 -11.68 10.96 -3.47
CA CYS A 14 -10.77 9.95 -2.97
C CYS A 14 -11.27 8.64 -3.60
N GLY A 15 -10.93 8.42 -4.87
CA GLY A 15 -11.17 7.18 -5.56
C GLY A 15 -10.40 6.16 -4.76
N GLN A 16 -11.13 5.40 -3.94
CA GLN A 16 -10.57 4.29 -3.21
C GLN A 16 -10.03 3.35 -4.29
N PRO A 17 -8.72 3.13 -4.41
CA PRO A 17 -8.22 2.17 -5.38
C PRO A 17 -8.89 0.83 -5.02
N ASP A 18 -9.58 0.22 -5.99
CA ASP A 18 -10.17 -1.09 -5.77
C ASP A 18 -8.97 -2.04 -5.65
N PRO A 19 -8.70 -2.64 -4.48
CA PRO A 19 -7.54 -3.51 -4.34
C PRO A 19 -7.56 -4.69 -5.31
N ARG A 20 -8.72 -4.99 -5.90
CA ARG A 20 -8.92 -6.02 -6.93
C ARG A 20 -8.71 -5.45 -8.34
N HIS A 21 -7.60 -4.76 -8.56
CA HIS A 21 -7.18 -4.42 -9.91
C HIS A 21 -6.63 -5.70 -10.56
N GLN A 22 -7.39 -6.30 -11.48
CA GLN A 22 -7.08 -7.59 -12.13
C GLN A 22 -5.71 -7.63 -12.85
N GLU A 23 -5.11 -6.45 -13.13
CA GLU A 23 -3.82 -6.34 -13.81
C GLU A 23 -2.67 -5.92 -12.89
N ASP A 24 -2.95 -5.39 -11.68
CA ASP A 24 -1.92 -4.85 -10.77
C ASP A 24 -2.36 -4.94 -9.30
N ASN A 25 -1.85 -5.90 -8.53
CA ASN A 25 -2.23 -6.06 -7.12
C ASN A 25 -1.57 -4.98 -6.24
N LEU A 26 -2.34 -4.30 -5.38
CA LEU A 26 -1.77 -3.40 -4.36
C LEU A 26 -0.91 -4.18 -3.37
N VAL A 27 0.27 -3.64 -3.03
CA VAL A 27 1.21 -4.30 -2.11
C VAL A 27 0.92 -3.93 -0.66
N VAL A 28 0.80 -4.94 0.21
CA VAL A 28 0.83 -4.80 1.66
C VAL A 28 2.15 -5.34 2.19
N PHE A 29 2.89 -4.52 2.93
CA PHE A 29 4.14 -4.95 3.55
C PHE A 29 3.91 -5.61 4.90
N LEU A 30 4.57 -6.75 5.14
CA LEU A 30 4.52 -7.50 6.39
C LEU A 30 5.93 -7.88 6.86
N ALA A 31 6.38 -7.25 7.95
CA ALA A 31 7.60 -7.61 8.66
C ALA A 31 7.31 -8.57 9.82
N GLY A 32 8.24 -9.46 10.13
CA GLY A 32 8.13 -10.38 11.26
C GLY A 32 9.21 -11.45 11.22
N ASP A 33 9.62 -11.95 12.39
CA ASP A 33 10.74 -12.88 12.52
C ASP A 33 10.33 -14.35 12.32
N ASP A 34 9.04 -14.66 12.45
CA ASP A 34 8.47 -15.99 12.25
C ASP A 34 7.79 -16.07 10.87
N GLU A 35 8.42 -16.77 9.92
CA GLU A 35 7.84 -16.97 8.58
C GLU A 35 6.54 -17.79 8.63
N SER A 36 6.44 -18.78 9.51
CA SER A 36 5.25 -19.63 9.62
C SER A 36 4.04 -18.85 10.12
N ALA A 37 4.27 -17.86 10.99
CA ALA A 37 3.24 -16.94 11.45
C ALA A 37 2.79 -15.94 10.37
N LYS A 38 3.62 -15.66 9.36
CA LYS A 38 3.32 -14.73 8.25
C LYS A 38 2.51 -15.37 7.12
N ASP A 39 2.54 -16.68 7.00
CA ASP A 39 1.86 -17.41 5.93
C ASP A 39 0.33 -17.28 5.95
N PRO A 40 -0.38 -17.42 7.09
CA PRO A 40 -1.83 -17.21 7.14
C PRO A 40 -2.24 -15.80 6.70
N PHE A 41 -1.45 -14.78 7.09
CA PHE A 41 -1.73 -13.40 6.72
C PHE A 41 -1.47 -13.15 5.23
N THR A 42 -0.41 -13.73 4.69
CA THR A 42 -0.11 -13.66 3.25
C THR A 42 -1.25 -14.28 2.44
N ARG A 43 -1.75 -15.44 2.87
CA ARG A 43 -2.88 -16.10 2.22
C ARG A 43 -4.13 -15.22 2.25
N LEU A 44 -4.45 -14.64 3.42
CA LEU A 44 -5.58 -13.73 3.57
C LEU A 44 -5.47 -12.53 2.62
N LEU A 45 -4.30 -11.90 2.52
CA LEU A 45 -4.05 -10.78 1.62
C LEU A 45 -4.29 -11.16 0.15
N THR A 46 -3.77 -12.31 -0.27
CA THR A 46 -3.98 -12.82 -1.63
C THR A 46 -5.46 -13.10 -1.92
N GLU A 47 -6.20 -13.66 -0.96
CA GLU A 47 -7.65 -13.89 -1.08
C GLU A 47 -8.43 -12.56 -1.28
N PHE A 48 -7.93 -11.44 -0.75
CA PHE A 48 -8.49 -10.11 -0.97
C PHE A 48 -7.97 -9.37 -2.22
N GLY A 49 -7.04 -9.97 -2.98
CA GLY A 49 -6.45 -9.37 -4.19
C GLY A 49 -5.22 -8.50 -3.93
N PHE A 50 -4.63 -8.54 -2.74
CA PHE A 50 -3.38 -7.84 -2.45
C PHE A 50 -2.17 -8.74 -2.72
N ALA A 51 -1.04 -8.10 -3.04
CA ALA A 51 0.27 -8.75 -3.04
C ALA A 51 0.94 -8.54 -1.67
N ALA A 52 1.54 -9.59 -1.10
CA ALA A 52 2.29 -9.46 0.15
C ALA A 52 3.77 -9.16 -0.12
N GLY A 53 4.25 -7.99 0.29
CA GLY A 53 5.68 -7.65 0.32
C GLY A 53 6.28 -8.04 1.67
N ARG A 54 7.33 -8.87 1.70
CA ARG A 54 7.98 -9.29 2.95
C ARG A 54 9.35 -8.61 3.11
N PRO A 55 9.45 -7.43 3.75
CA PRO A 55 10.72 -6.74 3.96
C PRO A 55 11.60 -7.37 5.06
N GLY A 56 11.40 -8.65 5.38
CA GLY A 56 12.22 -9.41 6.33
C GLY A 56 11.79 -9.33 7.80
N ALA A 57 12.79 -9.37 8.68
CA ALA A 57 12.68 -9.38 10.14
C ALA A 57 11.99 -8.13 10.70
N LEU A 58 11.47 -8.20 11.93
CA LEU A 58 10.72 -7.09 12.52
C LEU A 58 11.59 -5.84 12.75
N CYS A 59 12.86 -6.03 13.12
CA CYS A 59 13.79 -4.92 13.36
C CYS A 59 14.06 -4.11 12.07
N GLU A 60 14.47 -4.80 10.99
CA GLU A 60 14.82 -4.19 9.72
C GLU A 60 13.58 -3.74 8.94
N GLY A 61 12.59 -4.62 8.78
CA GLY A 61 11.34 -4.32 8.09
C GLY A 61 10.50 -3.26 8.82
N GLY A 62 10.49 -3.27 10.15
CA GLY A 62 9.81 -2.25 10.94
C GLY A 62 10.46 -0.86 10.85
N ALA A 63 11.77 -0.77 10.62
CA ALA A 63 12.42 0.50 10.31
C ALA A 63 11.94 1.09 8.98
N LEU A 64 11.60 0.24 8.00
CA LEU A 64 11.06 0.66 6.71
C LEU A 64 9.59 1.10 6.77
N MET A 65 8.78 0.37 7.56
CA MET A 65 7.32 0.51 7.59
C MET A 65 6.78 1.53 8.61
N ARG A 66 7.56 1.87 9.65
CA ARG A 66 7.13 2.81 10.70
C ARG A 66 6.67 4.14 10.11
N LEU A 67 5.83 4.88 10.84
CA LEU A 67 5.41 6.22 10.46
C LEU A 67 6.62 7.12 10.15
N GLY A 68 6.60 7.75 8.97
CA GLY A 68 7.72 8.56 8.46
C GLY A 68 8.90 7.76 7.89
N GLY A 69 8.83 6.42 7.94
CA GLY A 69 9.80 5.52 7.32
C GLY A 69 9.66 5.43 5.79
N PRO A 70 10.64 4.84 5.10
CA PRO A 70 10.70 4.76 3.64
C PRO A 70 9.46 4.20 2.92
N LEU A 71 8.68 3.34 3.56
CA LEU A 71 7.48 2.72 3.01
C LEU A 71 6.17 3.35 3.53
N SER A 72 6.26 4.28 4.48
CA SER A 72 5.09 4.89 5.10
C SER A 72 4.33 5.77 4.09
N GLY A 73 3.01 5.56 3.98
CA GLY A 73 2.12 6.34 3.12
C GLY A 73 2.33 6.16 1.61
N LYS A 74 3.13 5.16 1.21
CA LYS A 74 3.38 4.86 -0.20
C LYS A 74 2.47 3.75 -0.70
N HIS A 75 1.96 3.92 -1.92
CA HIS A 75 1.22 2.90 -2.64
C HIS A 75 2.15 2.26 -3.66
N PHE A 76 2.26 0.93 -3.61
CA PHE A 76 3.02 0.15 -4.58
C PHE A 76 2.07 -0.83 -5.27
N LEU A 77 2.31 -1.04 -6.56
CA LEU A 77 1.63 -2.02 -7.38
C LEU A 77 2.61 -3.14 -7.69
N PHE A 78 2.15 -4.38 -7.54
CA PHE A 78 2.91 -5.56 -7.93
C PHE A 78 2.71 -5.80 -9.42
N GLN A 79 3.76 -5.58 -10.20
CA GLN A 79 3.83 -5.96 -11.62
C GLN A 79 4.48 -7.35 -11.69
N GLY A 80 3.66 -8.36 -11.95
CA GLY A 80 4.04 -9.78 -12.04
C GLY A 80 4.07 -10.28 -13.47
#